data_AF-W6Y917-F1
#
_entry.id   AF-W6Y917-F1
#
_cell.length_a   1.000
_cell.length_b   1.000
_cell.length_c   1.000
_cell.angle_alpha   90.00
_cell.angle_beta   90.00
_cell.angle_gamma   90.00
#
_symmetry.space_group_name_H-M   'P 1'
#
loop_
_entity.id
_entity.type
_entity.pdbx_description
1 polymer ?
#
loop_
_entity_poly.entity_id
_entity_poly.type
_entity_poly.pdbx_seq_one_letter_code
_entity_poly.pdbx_strand_id
1 'polypeptide(L)'
;MAPKGKGDQPKAKKVVVDKTFGMKNKKGGAAQKQIAQLKATQASGGTPDEKRKAAEKAQREKEKAAAEAARKETAELFKPVQVQKVPFGTDPKTVLCQFFKKGNCEKGKKCKFSHDLAVERKTEKKSLYTDSRDQEKTEDEERKKKDNMDDWDETKLREVVLSKHGNPKTTTDKVCKYFIQAIEDQKYGWFWTCPNGGDKCFYKHSLPPGFVIKTKEQRAAEKALMANSPLNTLTLEDFLESERHKLTGKLTPVTPETFAKWKKERIDKKQAEEEAKRLKEATGRAMFEKGDWAQDSDEDSSDGEADDEWNLESMRRETEAARQRKEEERIAASMENMTVS
;
A
#
# COMPACT_ATOMS: atom_id res chain seq x y z
N MET A 1 -11.55 81.54 20.84
CA MET A 1 -12.89 81.19 21.37
C MET A 1 -13.40 79.95 20.63
N ALA A 2 -14.00 79.04 21.40
CA ALA A 2 -14.59 77.73 21.06
C ALA A 2 -15.77 77.82 20.04
N PRO A 3 -16.38 76.71 19.52
CA PRO A 3 -16.34 75.36 20.12
C PRO A 3 -16.19 74.13 19.21
N LYS A 4 -15.71 73.07 19.88
CA LYS A 4 -15.64 71.67 19.47
C LYS A 4 -17.03 71.10 19.12
N GLY A 5 -17.17 70.53 17.93
CA GLY A 5 -18.28 69.66 17.55
C GLY A 5 -18.09 68.23 18.06
N LYS A 6 -19.11 67.72 18.74
CA LYS A 6 -19.18 66.42 19.43
C LYS A 6 -18.83 65.24 18.50
N GLY A 7 -18.05 64.31 19.05
CA GLY A 7 -17.75 63.02 18.42
C GLY A 7 -19.03 62.21 18.19
N ASP A 8 -19.14 61.68 16.97
CA ASP A 8 -20.13 60.70 16.57
C ASP A 8 -19.82 59.37 17.27
N GLN A 9 -20.67 58.96 18.21
CA GLN A 9 -20.52 57.67 18.87
C GLN A 9 -20.72 56.54 17.84
N PRO A 10 -19.85 55.52 17.80
CA PRO A 10 -20.12 54.35 16.98
C PRO A 10 -21.38 53.65 17.51
N LYS A 11 -22.43 53.60 16.68
CA LYS A 11 -23.65 52.84 16.97
C LYS A 11 -23.26 51.41 17.34
N ALA A 12 -23.56 51.02 18.58
CA ALA A 12 -23.30 49.70 19.12
C ALA A 12 -23.85 48.64 18.15
N LYS A 13 -22.96 47.85 17.55
CA LYS A 13 -23.33 46.69 16.74
C LYS A 13 -24.14 45.77 17.66
N LYS A 14 -25.40 45.50 17.31
CA LYS A 14 -26.20 44.47 17.98
C LYS A 14 -25.36 43.20 18.00
N VAL A 15 -25.01 42.75 19.20
CA VAL A 15 -24.29 41.50 19.41
C VAL A 15 -25.07 40.43 18.65
N VAL A 16 -24.43 39.81 17.66
CA VAL A 16 -25.00 38.67 16.95
C VAL A 16 -25.05 37.54 17.97
N VAL A 17 -26.19 37.39 18.63
CA VAL A 17 -26.40 36.34 19.62
C VAL A 17 -26.26 35.00 18.88
N ASP A 18 -25.21 34.25 19.22
CA ASP A 18 -24.95 32.93 18.69
C ASP A 18 -26.08 31.98 19.12
N LYS A 19 -27.06 31.80 18.23
CA LYS A 19 -28.19 30.87 18.41
C LYS A 19 -27.75 29.41 18.58
N THR A 20 -26.46 29.11 18.41
CA THR A 20 -25.90 27.77 18.65
C THR A 20 -25.33 27.57 20.05
N PHE A 21 -25.26 28.61 20.90
CA PHE A 21 -24.64 28.55 22.23
C PHE A 21 -25.37 27.62 23.22
N GLY A 22 -26.71 27.55 23.17
CA GLY A 22 -27.50 26.65 24.04
C GLY A 22 -27.65 25.22 23.52
N MET A 23 -27.34 24.98 22.23
CA MET A 23 -27.57 23.69 21.57
C MET A 23 -26.33 22.79 21.56
N LYS A 24 -25.13 23.36 21.78
CA LYS A 24 -23.83 22.66 21.76
C LYS A 24 -23.64 21.66 22.91
N ASN A 25 -24.41 21.77 24.00
CA ASN A 25 -24.31 20.89 25.17
C ASN A 25 -25.29 19.69 25.14
N LYS A 26 -26.12 19.57 24.09
CA LYS A 26 -27.08 18.47 23.94
C LYS A 26 -26.50 17.43 22.98
N LYS A 27 -26.04 16.27 23.49
CA LYS A 27 -25.49 15.13 22.71
C LYS A 27 -26.57 14.36 21.92
N GLY A 28 -27.42 15.07 21.18
CA GLY A 28 -28.40 14.48 20.27
C GLY A 28 -28.00 14.71 18.81
N GLY A 29 -27.98 13.66 17.99
CA GLY A 29 -27.60 13.76 16.56
C GLY A 29 -28.43 14.79 15.76
N ALA A 30 -29.68 15.01 16.15
CA ALA A 30 -30.54 16.05 15.56
C ALA A 30 -30.07 17.48 15.86
N ALA A 31 -29.59 17.75 17.09
CA ALA A 31 -29.05 19.06 17.47
C ALA A 31 -27.74 19.36 16.74
N GLN A 32 -26.88 18.34 16.56
CA GLN A 32 -25.63 18.49 15.82
C GLN A 32 -25.86 18.76 14.32
N LYS A 33 -26.83 18.09 13.70
CA LYS A 33 -27.24 18.36 12.31
C LYS A 33 -27.77 19.79 12.14
N GLN A 34 -28.59 20.28 13.07
CA GLN A 34 -29.06 21.67 13.05
C GLN A 34 -27.94 22.70 13.24
N ILE A 35 -26.96 22.44 14.12
CA ILE A 35 -25.79 23.32 14.29
C ILE A 35 -24.93 23.35 13.02
N ALA A 36 -24.73 22.20 12.37
CA ALA A 36 -23.99 22.12 11.11
C ALA A 36 -24.71 22.89 9.99
N GLN A 37 -26.04 22.74 9.89
CA GLN A 37 -26.86 23.45 8.91
C GLN A 37 -26.81 24.97 9.11
N LEU A 38 -26.91 25.46 10.36
CA LEU A 38 -26.81 26.88 10.71
C LEU A 38 -25.41 27.46 10.43
N LYS A 39 -24.34 26.69 10.67
CA LYS A 39 -22.97 27.10 10.33
C LYS A 39 -22.73 27.15 8.81
N ALA A 40 -23.26 26.19 8.07
CA ALA A 40 -23.18 26.18 6.61
C ALA A 40 -23.93 27.36 5.97
N THR A 41 -25.06 27.78 6.55
CA THR A 41 -25.80 28.98 6.10
C THR A 41 -25.08 30.27 6.46
N GLN A 42 -24.40 30.35 7.61
CA GLN A 42 -23.56 31.50 7.96
C GLN A 42 -22.30 31.59 7.07
N ALA A 43 -21.65 30.47 6.75
CA ALA A 43 -20.47 30.46 5.89
C ALA A 43 -20.78 30.84 4.43
N SER A 44 -21.99 30.54 3.97
CA SER A 44 -22.47 30.95 2.64
C SER A 44 -23.10 32.35 2.61
N GLY A 45 -23.31 32.97 3.78
CA GLY A 45 -24.00 34.25 3.97
C GLY A 45 -23.08 35.47 4.13
N GLY A 46 -22.01 35.59 3.35
CA GLY A 46 -21.30 36.88 3.21
C GLY A 46 -22.17 37.91 2.48
N THR A 47 -22.01 39.20 2.78
CA THR A 47 -22.75 40.26 2.07
C THR A 47 -22.42 40.23 0.57
N PRO A 48 -23.35 40.59 -0.34
CA PRO A 48 -23.08 40.58 -1.79
C PRO A 48 -21.84 41.40 -2.18
N ASP A 49 -21.53 42.45 -1.42
CA ASP A 49 -20.36 43.33 -1.62
C ASP A 49 -19.03 42.62 -1.29
N GLU A 50 -19.00 41.80 -0.22
CA GLU A 50 -17.82 41.01 0.14
C GLU A 50 -17.53 39.88 -0.86
N LYS A 51 -18.57 39.26 -1.41
CA LYS A 51 -18.42 38.23 -2.46
C LYS A 51 -17.88 38.83 -3.76
N ARG A 52 -18.33 40.04 -4.13
CA ARG A 52 -17.81 40.76 -5.30
C ARG A 52 -16.35 41.17 -5.11
N LYS A 53 -15.98 41.68 -3.93
CA LYS A 53 -14.58 42.03 -3.61
C LYS A 53 -13.64 40.81 -3.59
N ALA A 54 -14.09 39.66 -3.08
CA ALA A 54 -13.31 38.43 -3.11
C ALA A 54 -13.13 37.90 -4.55
N ALA A 55 -14.17 37.95 -5.38
CA ALA A 55 -14.10 37.55 -6.79
C ALA A 55 -13.17 38.47 -7.61
N GLU A 56 -13.23 39.78 -7.38
CA GLU A 56 -12.36 40.77 -8.05
C GLU A 56 -10.90 40.59 -7.65
N LYS A 57 -10.60 40.34 -6.37
CA LYS A 57 -9.25 40.04 -5.90
C LYS A 57 -8.70 38.76 -6.54
N ALA A 58 -9.51 37.70 -6.62
CA ALA A 58 -9.13 36.45 -7.26
C ALA A 58 -8.91 36.60 -8.77
N GLN A 59 -9.69 37.45 -9.47
CA GLN A 59 -9.46 37.76 -10.87
C GLN A 59 -8.17 38.55 -11.10
N ARG A 60 -7.89 39.55 -10.25
CA ARG A 60 -6.66 40.35 -10.32
C ARG A 60 -5.39 39.53 -10.03
N GLU A 61 -5.47 38.56 -9.12
CA GLU A 61 -4.36 37.64 -8.85
C GLU A 61 -4.10 36.69 -10.04
N LYS A 62 -5.16 36.19 -10.67
CA LYS A 62 -5.05 35.37 -11.90
C LYS A 62 -4.48 36.16 -13.08
N GLU A 63 -4.88 37.40 -13.27
CA GLU A 63 -4.37 38.26 -14.34
C GLU A 63 -2.89 38.64 -14.12
N LYS A 64 -2.48 38.90 -12.87
CA LYS A 64 -1.07 39.11 -12.53
C LYS A 64 -0.23 37.86 -12.77
N ALA A 65 -0.72 36.68 -12.41
CA ALA A 65 -0.03 35.42 -12.67
C ALA A 65 0.09 35.15 -14.18
N ALA A 66 -0.96 35.42 -14.97
CA ALA A 66 -0.93 35.29 -16.42
C ALA A 66 0.03 36.30 -17.07
N ALA A 67 0.09 37.55 -16.59
CA ALA A 67 1.01 38.56 -17.07
C ALA A 67 2.47 38.24 -16.73
N GLU A 68 2.73 37.69 -15.54
CA GLU A 68 4.08 37.23 -15.16
C GLU A 68 4.52 36.01 -16.00
N ALA A 69 3.61 35.07 -16.26
CA ALA A 69 3.87 33.94 -17.15
C ALA A 69 4.18 34.41 -18.58
N ALA A 70 3.38 35.31 -19.15
CA ALA A 70 3.62 35.87 -20.47
C ALA A 70 4.95 36.65 -20.54
N ARG A 71 5.35 37.33 -19.46
CA ARG A 71 6.65 38.01 -19.38
C ARG A 71 7.82 37.01 -19.33
N LYS A 72 7.65 35.87 -18.67
CA LYS A 72 8.66 34.80 -18.66
C LYS A 72 8.79 34.16 -20.03
N GLU A 73 7.68 33.78 -20.66
CA GLU A 73 7.63 33.21 -22.02
C GLU A 73 8.32 34.14 -23.05
N THR A 74 8.01 35.43 -23.01
CA THR A 74 8.66 36.41 -23.90
C THR A 74 10.15 36.57 -23.59
N ALA A 75 10.55 36.60 -22.32
CA ALA A 75 11.97 36.68 -21.94
C ALA A 75 12.76 35.44 -22.38
N GLU A 76 12.13 34.27 -22.45
CA GLU A 76 12.76 33.05 -22.97
C GLU A 76 12.90 33.05 -24.48
N LEU A 77 11.91 33.59 -25.20
CA LEU A 77 11.95 33.74 -26.65
C LEU A 77 13.03 34.73 -27.12
N PHE A 78 13.26 35.80 -26.35
CA PHE A 78 14.27 36.82 -26.68
C PHE A 78 15.67 36.55 -26.10
N LYS A 79 15.96 35.35 -25.57
CA LYS A 79 17.33 34.99 -25.15
C LYS A 79 18.26 35.03 -26.38
N PRO A 80 19.27 35.93 -26.43
CA PRO A 80 20.11 36.09 -27.61
C PRO A 80 20.90 34.83 -27.91
N VAL A 81 20.95 34.46 -29.19
CA VAL A 81 21.72 33.34 -29.74
C VAL A 81 23.21 33.54 -29.43
N GLN A 82 23.70 32.82 -28.43
CA GLN A 82 25.11 32.86 -28.04
C GLN A 82 25.97 32.19 -29.11
N VAL A 83 26.77 32.98 -29.83
CA VAL A 83 27.76 32.48 -30.78
C VAL A 83 28.98 31.97 -30.00
N GLN A 84 29.21 30.66 -30.04
CA GLN A 84 30.34 29.99 -29.40
C GLN A 84 31.67 30.43 -30.04
N LYS A 85 32.46 31.23 -29.30
CA LYS A 85 33.81 31.65 -29.70
C LYS A 85 34.80 30.54 -29.35
N VAL A 86 35.47 29.98 -30.34
CA VAL A 86 36.51 28.96 -30.17
C VAL A 86 37.89 29.61 -30.27
N PRO A 87 38.81 29.37 -29.33
CA PRO A 87 40.18 29.85 -29.40
C PRO A 87 40.93 29.34 -30.64
N PHE A 88 41.74 30.20 -31.25
CA PHE A 88 42.52 29.88 -32.45
C PHE A 88 43.47 28.71 -32.18
N GLY A 89 43.44 27.69 -33.05
CA GLY A 89 44.25 26.47 -32.93
C GLY A 89 43.55 25.25 -32.33
N THR A 90 42.26 25.34 -31.96
CA THR A 90 41.45 24.17 -31.60
C THR A 90 40.49 23.79 -32.73
N ASP A 91 40.50 22.50 -33.10
CA ASP A 91 39.64 22.01 -34.16
C ASP A 91 38.16 22.19 -33.78
N PRO A 92 37.34 22.86 -34.59
CA PRO A 92 35.96 23.14 -34.20
C PRO A 92 35.12 21.89 -33.90
N LYS A 93 35.48 20.74 -34.48
CA LYS A 93 34.85 19.44 -34.21
C LYS A 93 35.28 18.79 -32.90
N THR A 94 36.28 19.29 -32.20
CA THR A 94 36.62 18.80 -30.85
C THR A 94 35.87 19.58 -29.76
N VAL A 95 34.99 20.51 -30.14
CA VAL A 95 34.18 21.30 -29.22
C VAL A 95 32.72 20.90 -29.39
N LEU A 96 32.02 20.62 -28.28
CA LEU A 96 30.60 20.28 -28.29
C LEU A 96 29.78 21.49 -28.76
N CYS A 97 28.83 21.23 -29.67
CA CYS A 97 27.91 22.23 -30.19
C CYS A 97 26.94 22.71 -29.12
N GLN A 98 26.97 24.01 -28.77
CA GLN A 98 26.02 24.59 -27.80
C GLN A 98 24.55 24.47 -28.25
N PHE A 99 24.28 24.56 -29.55
CA PHE A 99 22.93 24.40 -30.10
C PHE A 99 22.45 22.96 -30.03
N PHE A 100 23.35 21.99 -30.18
CA PHE A 100 23.02 20.58 -30.01
C PHE A 100 22.74 20.26 -28.55
N LYS A 101 23.55 20.80 -27.63
CA LYS A 101 23.33 20.70 -26.18
C LYS A 101 21.97 21.28 -25.76
N LYS A 102 21.52 22.35 -26.41
CA LYS A 102 20.20 22.95 -26.18
C LYS A 102 19.05 22.28 -26.97
N GLY A 103 19.34 21.33 -27.86
CA GLY A 103 18.34 20.63 -28.65
C GLY A 103 17.89 21.32 -29.94
N ASN A 104 18.45 22.48 -30.29
CA ASN A 104 18.02 23.32 -31.42
C ASN A 104 19.10 23.43 -32.52
N CYS A 105 19.86 22.36 -32.79
CA CYS A 105 20.88 22.40 -33.85
C CYS A 105 20.31 21.99 -35.22
N GLU A 106 20.03 22.98 -36.07
CA GLU A 106 19.56 22.77 -37.45
C GLU A 106 20.64 22.19 -38.38
N LYS A 107 21.92 22.26 -37.99
CA LYS A 107 23.06 21.88 -38.84
C LYS A 107 23.36 20.37 -38.84
N GLY A 108 22.70 19.60 -37.95
CA GLY A 108 22.79 18.14 -37.90
C GLY A 108 24.23 17.60 -38.02
N LYS A 109 24.44 16.58 -38.86
CA LYS A 109 25.76 15.96 -39.09
C LYS A 109 26.78 16.87 -39.78
N LYS A 110 26.34 17.99 -40.38
CA LYS A 110 27.19 18.98 -41.04
C LYS A 110 27.58 20.13 -40.10
N CYS A 111 27.22 20.05 -38.82
CA CYS A 111 27.61 21.03 -37.84
C CYS A 111 29.14 21.15 -37.76
N LYS A 112 29.64 22.39 -37.66
CA LYS A 112 31.07 22.67 -37.48
C LYS A 112 31.58 22.19 -36.12
N PHE A 113 30.66 22.00 -35.16
CA PHE A 113 30.89 21.55 -33.80
C PHE A 113 30.42 20.10 -33.61
N SER A 114 31.00 19.38 -32.65
CA SER A 114 30.63 17.99 -32.37
C SER A 114 29.23 17.89 -31.77
N HIS A 115 28.50 16.83 -32.16
CA HIS A 115 27.24 16.40 -31.55
C HIS A 115 27.44 15.18 -30.62
N ASP A 116 28.69 14.88 -30.26
CA ASP A 116 29.01 13.82 -29.32
C ASP A 116 29.15 14.40 -27.91
N LEU A 117 28.18 14.08 -27.05
CA LEU A 117 28.14 14.47 -25.63
C LEU A 117 29.37 13.98 -24.84
N ALA A 118 30.11 12.99 -25.35
CA ALA A 118 31.33 12.49 -24.72
C ALA A 118 32.51 13.47 -24.83
N VAL A 119 32.45 14.46 -25.72
CA VAL A 119 33.53 15.44 -25.94
C VAL A 119 33.64 16.43 -24.78
N GLU A 120 32.51 16.82 -24.15
CA GLU A 120 32.51 17.77 -23.02
C GLU A 120 33.22 17.22 -21.78
N ARG A 121 33.12 15.91 -21.54
CA ARG A 121 33.80 15.25 -20.41
C ARG A 121 35.32 15.21 -20.54
N LYS A 122 35.85 15.39 -21.76
CA LYS A 122 37.29 15.31 -22.06
C LYS A 122 37.99 16.67 -21.95
N THR A 123 37.23 17.78 -21.89
CA THR A 123 37.79 19.14 -21.91
C THR A 123 37.95 19.79 -20.53
N GLU A 124 37.36 19.23 -19.48
CA GLU A 124 37.58 19.70 -18.12
C GLU A 124 38.97 19.27 -17.63
N LYS A 125 39.92 20.21 -17.63
CA LYS A 125 41.25 20.02 -17.07
C LYS A 125 41.11 19.78 -15.57
N LYS A 126 41.21 18.53 -15.14
CA LYS A 126 41.25 18.16 -13.72
C LYS A 126 42.44 18.88 -13.07
N SER A 127 42.17 19.69 -12.04
CA SER A 127 43.19 20.39 -11.27
C SER A 127 44.16 19.37 -10.67
N LEU A 128 45.45 19.50 -11.02
CA LEU A 128 46.50 18.54 -10.67
C LEU A 128 46.76 18.45 -9.15
N TYR A 129 46.30 19.45 -8.38
CA TYR A 129 46.61 19.62 -6.97
C TYR A 129 45.40 19.44 -6.03
N THR A 130 44.22 19.17 -6.59
CA THR A 130 43.02 18.83 -5.82
C THR A 130 42.51 17.50 -6.34
N ASP A 131 42.77 16.42 -5.60
CA ASP A 131 42.23 15.11 -5.91
C ASP A 131 40.70 15.21 -5.87
N SER A 132 40.06 14.98 -7.00
CA SER A 132 38.59 15.04 -7.09
C SER A 132 37.89 14.05 -6.18
N ARG A 133 38.58 13.04 -5.66
CA ARG A 133 38.03 12.16 -4.61
C ARG A 133 37.88 12.88 -3.27
N ASP A 134 38.72 13.87 -2.97
CA ASP A 134 38.62 14.66 -1.75
C ASP A 134 37.53 15.72 -1.86
N GLN A 135 37.37 16.37 -3.02
CA GLN A 135 36.25 17.28 -3.27
C GLN A 135 34.90 16.55 -3.23
N GLU A 136 34.77 15.41 -3.92
CA GLU A 136 33.54 14.59 -3.85
C GLU A 136 33.28 14.10 -2.43
N LYS A 137 34.31 13.71 -1.66
CA LYS A 137 34.14 13.35 -0.25
C LYS A 137 33.64 14.51 0.59
N THR A 138 34.21 15.70 0.45
CA THR A 138 33.80 16.87 1.23
C THR A 138 32.39 17.31 0.87
N GLU A 139 32.04 17.31 -0.41
CA GLU A 139 30.70 17.68 -0.88
C GLU A 139 29.66 16.61 -0.50
N ASP A 140 30.00 15.32 -0.56
CA ASP A 140 29.13 14.23 -0.10
C ASP A 140 28.99 14.20 1.43
N GLU A 141 30.04 14.50 2.19
CA GLU A 141 30.00 14.64 3.64
C GLU A 141 29.11 15.81 4.07
N GLU A 142 29.21 16.96 3.39
CA GLU A 142 28.36 18.12 3.66
C GLU A 142 26.91 17.89 3.23
N ARG A 143 26.67 17.23 2.09
CA ARG A 143 25.31 16.82 1.66
C ARG A 143 24.69 15.83 2.63
N LYS A 144 25.45 14.84 3.11
CA LYS A 144 24.99 13.86 4.12
C LYS A 144 24.74 14.50 5.49
N LYS A 145 25.53 15.50 5.89
CA LYS A 145 25.32 16.23 7.16
C LYS A 145 24.12 17.17 7.09
N LYS A 146 23.81 17.71 5.91
CA LYS A 146 22.65 18.60 5.70
C LYS A 146 21.33 17.84 5.52
N ASP A 147 21.38 16.58 5.11
CA ASP A 147 20.19 15.70 4.98
C ASP A 147 19.98 14.92 6.30
N ASN A 148 19.66 15.67 7.35
CA ASN A 148 19.36 15.12 8.67
C ASN A 148 17.97 14.44 8.65
N MET A 149 17.88 13.23 9.23
CA MET A 149 16.68 12.38 9.28
C MET A 149 15.47 13.09 9.91
N ASP A 150 15.71 14.11 10.75
CA ASP A 150 14.67 14.87 11.46
C ASP A 150 13.81 15.78 10.54
N ASP A 151 14.27 16.09 9.32
CA ASP A 151 13.55 16.93 8.32
C ASP A 151 12.85 16.10 7.22
N TRP A 152 12.70 14.78 7.42
CA TRP A 152 12.14 13.88 6.41
C TRP A 152 10.64 13.63 6.64
N ASP A 153 9.81 14.20 5.78
CA ASP A 153 8.38 13.89 5.69
C ASP A 153 8.13 12.42 5.28
N GLU A 154 6.98 11.85 5.67
CA GLU A 154 6.60 10.45 5.41
C GLU A 154 6.62 10.08 3.91
N THR A 155 6.39 11.06 3.03
CA THR A 155 6.46 10.91 1.58
C THR A 155 7.91 10.79 1.09
N LYS A 156 8.81 11.64 1.58
CA LYS A 156 10.26 11.58 1.30
C LYS A 156 10.87 10.31 1.89
N LEU A 157 10.40 9.87 3.06
CA LEU A 157 10.77 8.59 3.66
C LEU A 157 10.38 7.41 2.76
N ARG A 158 9.14 7.39 2.26
CA ARG A 158 8.68 6.36 1.32
C ARG A 158 9.48 6.37 0.02
N GLU A 159 9.83 7.54 -0.51
CA GLU A 159 10.60 7.69 -1.74
C GLU A 159 12.07 7.25 -1.58
N VAL A 160 12.70 7.55 -0.45
CA VAL A 160 14.04 7.05 -0.11
C VAL A 160 14.01 5.53 0.08
N VAL A 161 12.98 4.97 0.70
CA VAL A 161 12.80 3.51 0.81
C VAL A 161 12.57 2.87 -0.56
N LEU A 162 11.77 3.48 -1.44
CA LEU A 162 11.52 3.00 -2.81
C LEU A 162 12.76 3.11 -3.71
N SER A 163 13.59 4.12 -3.50
CA SER A 163 14.80 4.36 -4.31
C SER A 163 16.00 3.57 -3.81
N LYS A 164 16.11 3.31 -2.49
CA LYS A 164 17.11 2.40 -1.91
C LYS A 164 16.78 0.94 -2.18
N HIS A 165 15.51 0.58 -2.12
CA HIS A 165 15.00 -0.74 -2.50
C HIS A 165 14.26 -0.60 -3.82
N GLY A 166 15.01 -0.46 -4.91
CA GLY A 166 14.47 -0.35 -6.26
C GLY A 166 13.34 -1.36 -6.47
N ASN A 167 12.21 -0.87 -7.00
CA ASN A 167 10.94 -1.59 -7.14
C ASN A 167 11.16 -3.11 -7.35
N PRO A 168 11.06 -3.91 -6.26
CA PRO A 168 11.52 -5.28 -6.32
C PRO A 168 10.60 -6.01 -7.29
N LYS A 169 11.20 -6.60 -8.33
CA LYS A 169 10.48 -7.42 -9.31
C LYS A 169 10.05 -8.73 -8.63
N THR A 170 9.13 -8.65 -7.68
CA THR A 170 8.51 -9.81 -7.06
C THR A 170 7.44 -10.30 -8.02
N THR A 171 7.70 -11.41 -8.70
CA THR A 171 6.75 -12.01 -9.64
C THR A 171 5.61 -12.73 -8.92
N THR A 172 5.67 -12.89 -7.59
CA THR A 172 4.64 -13.57 -6.79
C THR A 172 4.29 -12.79 -5.53
N ASP A 173 2.99 -12.77 -5.16
CA ASP A 173 2.48 -12.14 -3.93
C ASP A 173 2.69 -13.01 -2.67
N LYS A 174 3.37 -14.16 -2.81
CA LYS A 174 3.73 -15.03 -1.70
C LYS A 174 4.97 -14.48 -1.00
N VAL A 175 4.93 -14.44 0.34
CA VAL A 175 6.04 -13.98 1.18
C VAL A 175 7.18 -15.00 1.16
N CYS A 176 8.44 -14.55 1.10
CA CYS A 176 9.59 -15.43 1.09
C CYS A 176 9.75 -16.18 2.41
N LYS A 177 9.90 -17.52 2.36
CA LYS A 177 10.13 -18.37 3.54
C LYS A 177 11.37 -17.95 4.33
N TYR A 178 12.46 -17.62 3.64
CA TYR A 178 13.71 -17.19 4.28
C TYR A 178 13.60 -15.81 4.92
N PHE A 179 12.74 -14.95 4.38
CA PHE A 179 12.45 -13.65 4.98
C PHE A 179 11.66 -13.80 6.28
N ILE A 180 10.65 -14.69 6.29
CA ILE A 180 9.95 -15.06 7.52
C ILE A 180 10.98 -15.58 8.53
N GLN A 181 11.79 -16.59 8.17
CA GLN A 181 12.81 -17.14 9.07
C GLN A 181 13.82 -16.10 9.59
N ALA A 182 14.25 -15.15 8.76
CA ALA A 182 15.19 -14.10 9.17
C ALA A 182 14.59 -13.09 10.14
N ILE A 183 13.31 -12.73 9.94
CA ILE A 183 12.55 -11.90 10.87
C ILE A 183 12.30 -12.66 12.17
N GLU A 184 11.94 -13.94 12.06
CA GLU A 184 11.74 -14.84 13.19
C GLU A 184 13.00 -14.99 14.04
N ASP A 185 14.17 -15.04 13.41
CA ASP A 185 15.49 -15.10 14.04
C ASP A 185 16.04 -13.72 14.46
N GLN A 186 15.31 -12.62 14.19
CA GLN A 186 15.77 -11.24 14.39
C GLN A 186 17.09 -10.90 13.67
N LYS A 187 17.46 -11.67 12.63
CA LYS A 187 18.65 -11.45 11.80
C LYS A 187 18.36 -10.58 10.58
N TYR A 188 17.11 -10.13 10.42
CA TYR A 188 16.74 -9.16 9.41
C TYR A 188 17.30 -7.79 9.80
N GLY A 189 18.28 -7.31 9.05
CA GLY A 189 18.98 -6.06 9.32
C GLY A 189 19.63 -5.50 8.07
N TRP A 190 20.40 -4.42 8.24
CA TRP A 190 21.01 -3.62 7.16
C TRP A 190 21.83 -4.43 6.13
N PHE A 191 22.30 -5.63 6.48
CA PHE A 191 23.08 -6.49 5.59
C PHE A 191 22.40 -7.84 5.29
N TRP A 192 21.12 -8.02 5.60
CA TRP A 192 20.44 -9.28 5.33
C TRP A 192 20.05 -9.40 3.85
N THR A 193 20.71 -10.31 3.14
CA THR A 193 20.38 -10.69 1.77
C THR A 193 19.66 -12.03 1.75
N CYS A 194 18.52 -12.10 1.05
CA CYS A 194 17.77 -13.35 0.92
C CYS A 194 18.63 -14.46 0.26
N PRO A 195 18.75 -15.65 0.87
CA PRO A 195 19.48 -16.77 0.28
C PRO A 195 18.90 -17.23 -1.08
N ASN A 196 17.63 -16.95 -1.34
CA ASN A 196 16.92 -17.30 -2.57
C ASN A 196 17.11 -16.25 -3.69
N GLY A 197 18.31 -15.67 -3.79
CA GLY A 197 18.68 -14.76 -4.86
C GLY A 197 18.70 -13.26 -4.50
N GLY A 198 18.80 -12.92 -3.22
CA GLY A 198 18.95 -11.53 -2.75
C GLY A 198 17.80 -10.65 -3.25
N ASP A 199 18.12 -9.68 -4.09
CA ASP A 199 17.16 -8.75 -4.69
C ASP A 199 16.36 -9.35 -5.86
N LYS A 200 16.75 -10.53 -6.36
CA LYS A 200 16.07 -11.26 -7.44
C LYS A 200 15.13 -12.36 -6.93
N CYS A 201 14.89 -12.43 -5.62
CA CYS A 201 13.96 -13.41 -5.08
C CYS A 201 12.57 -13.22 -5.69
N PHE A 202 11.98 -14.30 -6.20
CA PHE A 202 10.64 -14.29 -6.80
C PHE A 202 9.52 -14.01 -5.79
N TYR A 203 9.83 -14.12 -4.49
CA TYR A 203 8.90 -13.98 -3.37
C TYR A 203 9.07 -12.64 -2.65
N LYS A 204 7.98 -12.13 -2.08
CA LYS A 204 7.91 -10.83 -1.43
C LYS A 204 8.73 -10.80 -0.13
N HIS A 205 9.56 -9.76 0.03
CA HIS A 205 10.32 -9.48 1.28
C HIS A 205 9.63 -8.40 2.13
N SER A 206 8.31 -8.54 2.29
CA SER A 206 7.52 -7.69 3.19
C SER A 206 6.41 -8.51 3.82
N LEU A 207 6.19 -8.37 5.12
CA LEU A 207 5.05 -8.99 5.78
C LEU A 207 3.74 -8.35 5.27
N PRO A 208 2.68 -9.14 5.02
CA PRO A 208 1.36 -8.61 4.73
C PRO A 208 0.87 -7.72 5.87
N PRO A 209 0.14 -6.63 5.57
CA PRO A 209 -0.38 -5.74 6.60
C PRO A 209 -1.32 -6.53 7.53
N GLY A 210 -0.98 -6.60 8.82
CA GLY A 210 -1.74 -7.33 9.85
C GLY A 210 -1.09 -8.61 10.39
N PHE A 211 0.05 -9.07 9.84
CA PHE A 211 0.75 -10.24 10.37
C PHE A 211 1.56 -9.87 11.63
N VAL A 212 1.13 -10.35 12.80
CA VAL A 212 1.84 -10.19 14.07
C VAL A 212 2.86 -11.33 14.23
N ILE A 213 4.14 -10.98 14.39
CA ILE A 213 5.22 -11.95 14.58
C ILE A 213 5.13 -12.53 15.99
N LYS A 214 5.10 -13.87 16.11
CA LYS A 214 5.18 -14.56 17.41
C LYS A 214 6.49 -14.20 18.13
N THR A 215 6.42 -13.94 19.43
CA THR A 215 7.63 -13.63 20.22
C THR A 215 8.58 -14.83 20.28
N LYS A 216 9.87 -14.57 20.52
CA LYS A 216 10.91 -15.62 20.64
C LYS A 216 10.53 -16.67 21.70
N GLU A 217 9.93 -16.23 22.80
CA GLU A 217 9.46 -17.08 23.89
C GLU A 217 8.26 -17.92 23.49
N GLN A 218 7.29 -17.37 22.76
CA GLN A 218 6.13 -18.12 22.26
C GLN A 218 6.54 -19.20 21.26
N ARG A 219 7.52 -18.93 20.40
CA ARG A 219 8.06 -19.93 19.45
C ARG A 219 8.92 -20.98 20.16
N ALA A 220 9.73 -20.58 21.14
CA ALA A 220 10.50 -21.52 21.94
C ALA A 220 9.58 -22.45 22.74
N ALA A 221 8.49 -21.92 23.30
CA ALA A 221 7.46 -22.70 23.97
C ALA A 221 6.75 -23.65 22.99
N GLU A 222 6.32 -23.20 21.81
CA GLU A 222 5.67 -24.06 20.81
C GLU A 222 6.62 -25.16 20.28
N LYS A 223 7.90 -24.82 20.03
CA LYS A 223 8.92 -25.79 19.60
C LYS A 223 9.28 -26.77 20.71
N ALA A 224 9.35 -26.31 21.97
CA ALA A 224 9.56 -27.19 23.12
C ALA A 224 8.35 -28.10 23.33
N LEU A 225 7.12 -27.60 23.19
CA LEU A 225 5.90 -28.41 23.24
C LEU A 225 5.84 -29.44 22.12
N MET A 226 6.30 -29.10 20.91
CA MET A 226 6.38 -30.04 19.79
C MET A 226 7.52 -31.06 19.96
N ALA A 227 8.67 -30.66 20.50
CA ALA A 227 9.77 -31.57 20.83
C ALA A 227 9.44 -32.50 22.01
N ASN A 228 8.67 -32.02 22.97
CA ASN A 228 8.16 -32.81 24.10
C ASN A 228 6.87 -33.56 23.75
N SER A 229 6.34 -33.41 22.53
CA SER A 229 5.19 -34.18 22.09
C SER A 229 5.64 -35.62 21.86
N PRO A 230 4.94 -36.61 22.43
CA PRO A 230 5.34 -38.02 22.38
C PRO A 230 5.37 -38.61 20.97
N LEU A 231 4.90 -37.89 19.96
CA LEU A 231 4.98 -38.30 18.55
C LEU A 231 6.38 -38.09 17.94
N ASN A 232 7.21 -37.22 18.50
CA ASN A 232 8.58 -36.98 18.03
C ASN A 232 9.62 -37.78 18.83
N THR A 233 9.29 -38.19 20.07
CA THR A 233 10.18 -38.95 20.94
C THR A 233 9.86 -40.44 20.98
N LEU A 234 8.59 -40.83 20.80
CA LEU A 234 8.20 -42.23 20.68
C LEU A 234 8.25 -42.60 19.20
N THR A 235 9.38 -43.18 18.80
CA THR A 235 9.51 -43.81 17.49
C THR A 235 8.44 -44.91 17.35
N LEU A 236 7.99 -45.18 16.14
CA LEU A 236 6.96 -46.20 15.88
C LEU A 236 7.38 -47.56 16.46
N GLU A 237 8.68 -47.79 16.48
CA GLU A 237 9.38 -48.94 17.03
C GLU A 237 9.24 -49.03 18.56
N ASP A 238 9.46 -47.94 19.30
CA ASP A 238 9.32 -47.90 20.77
C ASP A 238 7.85 -48.08 21.20
N PHE A 239 6.91 -47.53 20.42
CA PHE A 239 5.49 -47.79 20.60
C PHE A 239 5.14 -49.27 20.39
N LEU A 240 5.60 -49.87 19.28
CA LEU A 240 5.39 -51.29 18.95
C LEU A 240 6.03 -52.23 19.97
N GLU A 241 7.20 -51.90 20.49
CA GLU A 241 7.87 -52.66 21.55
C GLU A 241 7.09 -52.60 22.86
N SER A 242 6.57 -51.42 23.23
CA SER A 242 5.71 -51.26 24.40
C SER A 242 4.39 -52.05 24.27
N GLU A 243 3.77 -52.08 23.09
CA GLU A 243 2.53 -52.83 22.85
C GLU A 243 2.77 -54.34 22.78
N ARG A 244 3.89 -54.78 22.18
CA ARG A 244 4.29 -56.19 22.17
C ARG A 244 4.54 -56.71 23.59
N HIS A 245 5.16 -55.91 24.45
CA HIS A 245 5.35 -56.25 25.86
C HIS A 245 4.05 -56.23 26.68
N LYS A 246 3.05 -55.42 26.30
CA LYS A 246 1.71 -55.44 26.91
C LYS A 246 0.88 -56.65 26.47
N LEU A 247 1.14 -57.21 25.27
CA LEU A 247 0.49 -58.41 24.74
C LEU A 247 1.08 -59.69 25.35
N THR A 248 0.93 -59.87 26.66
CA THR A 248 1.25 -61.13 27.35
C THR A 248 -0.04 -61.95 27.57
N GLY A 249 -0.25 -63.00 26.77
CA GLY A 249 -1.43 -63.88 26.92
C GLY A 249 -1.55 -64.95 25.82
N LYS A 250 -2.61 -65.78 25.86
CA LYS A 250 -2.96 -66.74 24.80
C LYS A 250 -3.40 -65.98 23.54
N LEU A 251 -2.47 -65.77 22.62
CA LEU A 251 -2.69 -65.08 21.35
C LEU A 251 -3.53 -65.94 20.39
N THR A 252 -4.45 -65.32 19.67
CA THR A 252 -5.21 -65.99 18.60
C THR A 252 -4.33 -66.08 17.34
N PRO A 253 -4.16 -67.27 16.75
CA PRO A 253 -3.40 -67.40 15.52
C PRO A 253 -4.14 -66.70 14.38
N VAL A 254 -3.37 -66.02 13.52
CA VAL A 254 -3.88 -65.34 12.34
C VAL A 254 -4.12 -66.39 11.25
N THR A 255 -5.32 -66.93 11.21
CA THR A 255 -5.84 -67.81 10.15
C THR A 255 -6.74 -66.96 9.23
N PRO A 256 -7.02 -67.40 7.98
CA PRO A 256 -7.89 -66.64 7.09
C PRO A 256 -9.29 -66.37 7.68
N GLU A 257 -9.81 -67.27 8.50
CA GLU A 257 -11.10 -67.14 9.17
C GLU A 257 -11.08 -66.09 10.30
N THR A 258 -10.02 -66.05 11.10
CA THR A 258 -9.88 -65.05 12.18
C THR A 258 -9.60 -63.66 11.60
N PHE A 259 -8.84 -63.58 10.50
CA PHE A 259 -8.60 -62.32 9.78
C PHE A 259 -9.87 -61.77 9.12
N ALA A 260 -10.72 -62.63 8.54
CA ALA A 260 -11.98 -62.19 7.95
C ALA A 260 -12.94 -61.60 8.99
N LYS A 261 -13.00 -62.19 10.20
CA LYS A 261 -13.77 -61.64 11.33
C LYS A 261 -13.21 -60.29 11.78
N TRP A 262 -11.90 -60.21 12.01
CA TRP A 262 -11.23 -58.96 12.37
C TRP A 262 -11.42 -57.84 11.33
N LYS A 263 -11.35 -58.18 10.03
CA LYS A 263 -11.52 -57.21 8.94
C LYS A 263 -12.93 -56.63 8.93
N LYS A 264 -13.96 -57.46 9.13
CA LYS A 264 -15.35 -56.99 9.25
C LYS A 264 -15.48 -56.04 10.45
N GLU A 265 -15.03 -56.46 11.63
CA GLU A 265 -15.08 -55.63 12.85
C GLU A 265 -14.32 -54.29 12.70
N ARG A 266 -13.19 -54.27 11.98
CA ARG A 266 -12.45 -53.02 11.71
C ARG A 266 -13.15 -52.09 10.73
N ILE A 267 -13.79 -52.65 9.70
CA ILE A 267 -14.57 -51.87 8.73
C ILE A 267 -15.80 -51.29 9.43
N ASP A 268 -16.52 -52.10 10.20
CA ASP A 268 -17.71 -51.68 10.96
C ASP A 268 -17.35 -50.60 11.98
N LYS A 269 -16.23 -50.75 12.71
CA LYS A 269 -15.73 -49.73 13.65
C LYS A 269 -15.36 -48.42 12.94
N LYS A 270 -14.70 -48.50 11.77
CA LYS A 270 -14.33 -47.31 10.99
C LYS A 270 -15.58 -46.59 10.47
N GLN A 271 -16.57 -47.34 9.98
CA GLN A 271 -17.84 -46.78 9.52
C GLN A 271 -18.60 -46.12 10.67
N ALA A 272 -18.68 -46.77 11.83
CA ALA A 272 -19.31 -46.18 13.02
C ALA A 272 -18.60 -44.89 13.50
N GLU A 273 -17.27 -44.83 13.45
CA GLU A 273 -16.50 -43.63 13.80
C GLU A 273 -16.69 -42.51 12.76
N GLU A 274 -16.75 -42.84 11.48
CA GLU A 274 -17.00 -41.90 10.40
C GLU A 274 -18.44 -41.35 10.45
N GLU A 275 -19.42 -42.18 10.80
CA GLU A 275 -20.79 -41.74 11.02
C GLU A 275 -20.93 -40.88 12.28
N ALA A 276 -20.26 -41.25 13.39
CA ALA A 276 -20.20 -40.43 14.59
C ALA A 276 -19.51 -39.08 14.34
N LYS A 277 -18.44 -39.09 13.54
CA LYS A 277 -17.75 -37.87 13.11
C LYS A 277 -18.63 -37.04 12.19
N ARG A 278 -19.37 -37.64 11.25
CA ARG A 278 -20.34 -36.97 10.38
C ARG A 278 -21.52 -36.38 11.17
N LEU A 279 -21.95 -37.04 12.25
CA LEU A 279 -22.96 -36.52 13.17
C LEU A 279 -22.41 -35.36 14.02
N LYS A 280 -21.13 -35.40 14.40
CA LYS A 280 -20.44 -34.32 15.13
C LYS A 280 -20.03 -33.15 14.22
N GLU A 281 -19.74 -33.43 12.96
CA GLU A 281 -19.46 -32.51 11.85
C GLU A 281 -20.75 -32.12 11.09
N ALA A 282 -21.92 -32.36 11.67
CA ALA A 282 -23.17 -31.68 11.34
C ALA A 282 -23.06 -30.18 11.68
N THR A 283 -22.10 -29.56 11.02
CA THR A 283 -21.86 -28.14 10.90
C THR A 283 -23.06 -27.51 10.20
N GLY A 284 -23.32 -26.23 10.44
CA GLY A 284 -24.56 -25.55 10.02
C GLY A 284 -24.97 -25.77 8.56
N ARG A 285 -24.02 -26.04 7.65
CA ARG A 285 -24.29 -26.39 6.25
C ARG A 285 -25.00 -27.74 6.06
N ALA A 286 -24.58 -28.77 6.80
CA ALA A 286 -25.19 -30.10 6.75
C ALA A 286 -26.55 -30.16 7.46
N MET A 287 -26.78 -29.30 8.47
CA MET A 287 -28.12 -29.09 9.04
C MET A 287 -29.04 -28.32 8.08
N PHE A 288 -28.51 -27.30 7.38
CA PHE A 288 -29.29 -26.49 6.44
C PHE A 288 -29.74 -27.27 5.20
N GLU A 289 -28.88 -28.15 4.67
CA GLU A 289 -29.18 -28.98 3.49
C GLU A 289 -30.12 -30.15 3.82
N LYS A 290 -30.14 -30.63 5.07
CA LYS A 290 -31.07 -31.67 5.53
C LYS A 290 -32.49 -31.16 5.83
N GLY A 291 -32.72 -29.84 5.78
CA GLY A 291 -34.06 -29.25 5.93
C GLY A 291 -34.63 -29.27 7.35
N ASP A 292 -33.84 -29.68 8.35
CA ASP A 292 -34.25 -29.80 9.77
C ASP A 292 -34.47 -28.44 10.46
N TRP A 293 -34.10 -27.35 9.80
CA TRP A 293 -34.33 -25.98 10.27
C TRP A 293 -35.71 -25.42 9.92
N ALA A 294 -36.42 -26.04 8.97
CA ALA A 294 -37.74 -25.58 8.52
C ALA A 294 -38.88 -26.07 9.42
N GLN A 295 -38.65 -27.08 10.26
CA GLN A 295 -39.71 -27.68 11.07
C GLN A 295 -39.98 -26.91 12.38
N ASP A 296 -39.08 -26.02 12.80
CA ASP A 296 -39.18 -25.25 14.06
C ASP A 296 -39.59 -23.78 13.82
N SER A 297 -39.84 -23.37 12.57
CA SER A 297 -40.10 -21.96 12.19
C SER A 297 -41.55 -21.66 11.77
N ASP A 298 -42.49 -22.57 12.03
CA ASP A 298 -43.92 -22.39 11.68
C ASP A 298 -44.80 -21.98 12.88
N GLU A 299 -44.21 -21.60 14.01
CA GLU A 299 -44.96 -21.07 15.15
C GLU A 299 -44.25 -19.87 15.77
N ASP A 300 -44.84 -18.68 15.58
CA ASP A 300 -44.50 -17.39 16.21
C ASP A 300 -43.61 -16.40 15.42
N SER A 301 -44.21 -15.70 14.45
CA SER A 301 -44.04 -14.23 14.34
C SER A 301 -44.99 -13.61 13.32
N SER A 302 -46.14 -13.21 13.83
CA SER A 302 -46.96 -12.14 13.27
C SER A 302 -46.49 -10.83 13.91
N ASP A 303 -45.94 -9.89 13.11
CA ASP A 303 -46.27 -8.44 13.12
C ASP A 303 -45.24 -7.61 12.31
N GLY A 304 -45.73 -6.70 11.47
CA GLY A 304 -45.13 -5.37 11.28
C GLY A 304 -44.02 -5.14 10.24
N GLU A 305 -44.42 -4.78 9.01
CA GLU A 305 -43.87 -3.68 8.18
C GLU A 305 -42.36 -3.33 8.33
N ALA A 306 -41.53 -3.83 7.42
CA ALA A 306 -40.18 -3.31 7.16
C ALA A 306 -39.83 -3.39 5.67
N ASP A 307 -40.29 -2.38 4.92
CA ASP A 307 -39.68 -1.96 3.66
C ASP A 307 -38.21 -1.56 3.95
N ASP A 308 -37.26 -2.01 3.12
CA ASP A 308 -35.78 -1.87 3.24
C ASP A 308 -34.97 -2.93 4.04
N GLU A 309 -35.41 -4.19 4.09
CA GLU A 309 -34.55 -5.31 4.50
C GLU A 309 -33.67 -5.76 3.31
N TRP A 310 -32.33 -5.65 3.44
CA TRP A 310 -31.30 -6.08 2.48
C TRP A 310 -31.76 -7.13 1.44
N ASN A 311 -32.02 -6.71 0.19
CA ASN A 311 -32.31 -7.64 -0.89
C ASN A 311 -31.04 -8.42 -1.28
N LEU A 312 -30.78 -9.50 -0.55
CA LEU A 312 -29.61 -10.35 -0.70
C LEU A 312 -29.48 -10.94 -2.10
N GLU A 313 -30.60 -11.15 -2.79
CA GLU A 313 -30.63 -11.67 -4.15
C GLU A 313 -30.13 -10.62 -5.16
N SER A 314 -30.52 -9.35 -5.01
CA SER A 314 -29.99 -8.27 -5.86
C SER A 314 -28.49 -8.08 -5.63
N MET A 315 -28.05 -8.10 -4.37
CA MET A 315 -26.65 -8.01 -3.98
C MET A 315 -25.81 -9.19 -4.51
N ARG A 316 -26.36 -10.40 -4.48
CA ARG A 316 -25.71 -11.60 -5.04
C ARG A 316 -25.59 -11.52 -6.55
N ARG A 317 -26.65 -11.10 -7.23
CA ARG A 317 -26.64 -10.91 -8.68
C ARG A 317 -25.66 -9.81 -9.11
N GLU A 318 -25.57 -8.72 -8.36
CA GLU A 318 -24.61 -7.63 -8.59
C GLU A 318 -23.16 -8.10 -8.36
N THR A 319 -22.90 -8.88 -7.31
CA THR A 319 -21.56 -9.41 -7.03
C THR A 319 -21.12 -10.48 -8.03
N GLU A 320 -22.02 -11.34 -8.48
CA GLU A 320 -21.76 -12.32 -9.55
C GLU A 320 -21.53 -11.63 -10.90
N ALA A 321 -22.34 -10.61 -11.25
CA ALA A 321 -22.13 -9.80 -12.44
C ALA A 321 -20.80 -9.03 -12.40
N ALA A 322 -20.41 -8.49 -11.24
CA ALA A 322 -19.12 -7.81 -11.07
C ALA A 322 -17.93 -8.78 -11.21
N ARG A 323 -18.08 -10.05 -10.79
CA ARG A 323 -17.07 -11.10 -11.02
C ARG A 323 -16.97 -11.49 -12.48
N GLN A 324 -18.11 -11.68 -13.16
CA GLN A 324 -18.15 -12.02 -14.59
C GLN A 324 -17.53 -10.92 -15.44
N ARG A 325 -17.89 -9.66 -15.19
CA ARG A 325 -17.30 -8.52 -15.91
C ARG A 325 -15.78 -8.42 -15.75
N LYS A 326 -15.25 -8.67 -14.55
CA LYS A 326 -13.79 -8.75 -14.33
C LYS A 326 -13.14 -9.90 -15.07
N GLU A 327 -13.83 -11.03 -15.18
CA GLU A 327 -13.34 -12.20 -15.92
C GLU A 327 -13.37 -11.95 -17.43
N GLU A 328 -14.42 -11.30 -17.94
CA GLU A 328 -14.53 -10.85 -19.33
C GLU A 328 -13.47 -9.81 -19.67
N GLU A 329 -13.22 -8.82 -18.80
CA GLU A 329 -12.14 -7.84 -18.97
C GLU A 329 -10.77 -8.53 -18.98
N ARG A 330 -10.54 -9.54 -18.14
CA ARG A 330 -9.31 -10.36 -18.14
C ARG A 330 -9.18 -11.16 -19.43
N ILE A 331 -10.27 -11.76 -19.92
CA ILE A 331 -10.28 -12.56 -21.16
C ILE A 331 -10.08 -11.64 -22.37
N ALA A 332 -10.74 -10.49 -22.42
CA ALA A 332 -10.57 -9.49 -23.47
C ALA A 332 -9.12 -8.96 -23.51
N ALA A 333 -8.54 -8.63 -22.36
CA ALA A 333 -7.14 -8.25 -22.26
C ALA A 333 -6.19 -9.39 -22.69
N SER A 334 -6.52 -10.65 -22.38
CA SER A 334 -5.74 -11.80 -22.84
C SER A 334 -5.86 -12.02 -24.36
N MET A 335 -7.03 -11.77 -24.94
CA MET A 335 -7.28 -11.93 -26.37
C MET A 335 -6.62 -10.81 -27.18
N GLU A 336 -6.69 -9.56 -26.70
CA GLU A 336 -5.98 -8.41 -27.30
C GLU A 336 -4.46 -8.61 -27.28
N ASN A 337 -3.93 -9.24 -26.23
CA ASN A 337 -2.50 -9.55 -26.16
C ASN A 337 -2.10 -10.73 -27.07
N MET A 338 -3.05 -11.59 -27.50
CA MET A 338 -2.81 -12.67 -28.47
C MET A 338 -2.94 -12.23 -29.93
N THR A 339 -3.65 -11.15 -30.24
CA THR A 339 -3.81 -10.64 -31.62
C THR A 339 -2.69 -9.70 -32.06
N VAL A 340 -1.88 -9.21 -31.12
CA VAL A 340 -0.73 -8.30 -31.36
C VAL A 340 0.60 -9.06 -31.47
N SER A 341 0.61 -10.38 -31.27
CA SER A 341 1.75 -11.28 -31.55
C SER A 341 1.53 -12.04 -32.86
#